data_AF-A0A7C4NPL4-F1
#
_entry.id   AF-A0A7C4NPL4-F1
#
_cell.length_a   1.000
_cell.length_b   1.000
_cell.length_c   1.000
_cell.angle_alpha   90.00
_cell.angle_beta   90.00
_cell.angle_gamma   90.00
#
_symmetry.space_group_name_H-M   'P 1'
#
loop_
_entity.id
_entity.type
_entity.pdbx_description
1 polymer ?
#
loop_
_entity_poly.entity_id
_entity_poly.type
_entity_poly.pdbx_seq_one_letter_code
_entity_poly.pdbx_strand_id
1 'polypeptide(L)'
;MDFWINLDEEVDQSEMLSEIRKLGFRRVVVSSMDKARLEEFKKLGESFGVEVYGKIVLVPEDRPALLKDLRSRRGEYEVVSVICNNLEVALTSARDSRVDTVIFPPGKKFRIDKGVAAVIKNSIELPFRWLVDETTRREFIRLAFEVVNHLFGKTSIIVSSSASRPLELRSPFELSSLLEVLGLDRNVALDSVSTIPGRIIETNLLKLSPSYVARGVLRVG
;
A
#
# COMPACT_ATOMS: atom_id res chain seq x y z
N MET A 1 10.31 -4.41 2.38
CA MET A 1 10.11 -3.07 1.79
C MET A 1 9.03 -2.38 2.57
N ASP A 2 9.09 -1.06 2.69
CA ASP A 2 7.94 -0.32 3.20
C ASP A 2 7.02 0.01 2.03
N PHE A 3 5.75 -0.37 2.12
CA PHE A 3 4.80 -0.25 1.02
C PHE A 3 4.06 1.09 1.00
N TRP A 4 4.31 1.97 1.97
CA TRP A 4 3.81 3.33 1.93
C TRP A 4 4.59 4.27 2.84
N ILE A 5 5.31 5.20 2.23
CA ILE A 5 5.81 6.43 2.84
C ILE A 5 5.03 7.61 2.25
N ASN A 6 4.59 8.53 3.09
CA ASN A 6 3.85 9.71 2.67
C ASN A 6 4.74 10.97 2.69
N LEU A 7 5.06 11.54 1.54
CA LEU A 7 5.87 12.75 1.41
C LEU A 7 5.07 14.05 1.27
N ASP A 8 3.76 14.02 1.52
CA ASP A 8 2.92 15.22 1.47
C ASP A 8 3.24 16.21 2.61
N GLU A 9 3.80 15.74 3.72
CA GLU A 9 4.32 16.62 4.77
C GLU A 9 5.74 17.10 4.44
N GLU A 10 6.05 18.31 4.90
CA GLU A 10 7.41 18.85 4.83
C GLU A 10 8.31 18.03 5.76
N VAL A 11 9.32 17.40 5.16
CA VAL A 11 10.29 16.51 5.82
C VAL A 11 11.64 16.67 5.13
N ASP A 12 12.71 16.57 5.92
CA ASP A 12 14.06 16.39 5.39
C ASP A 12 14.15 15.02 4.71
N GLN A 13 14.23 15.03 3.39
CA GLN A 13 14.28 13.81 2.58
C GLN A 13 15.55 12.97 2.85
N SER A 14 16.67 13.62 3.19
CA SER A 14 17.93 12.94 3.50
C SER A 14 17.85 12.24 4.85
N GLU A 15 17.26 12.90 5.84
CA GLU A 15 16.99 12.28 7.15
C GLU A 15 16.07 11.07 6.99
N MET A 16 14.97 11.23 6.23
CA MET A 16 14.02 10.16 5.98
C MET A 16 14.67 8.93 5.31
N LEU A 17 15.48 9.14 4.27
CA LEU A 17 16.20 8.05 3.58
C LEU A 17 17.26 7.40 4.46
N SER A 18 17.96 8.20 5.27
CA SER A 18 18.92 7.70 6.26
C SER A 18 18.25 6.74 7.24
N GLU A 19 17.11 7.12 7.82
CA GLU A 19 16.35 6.26 8.74
C GLU A 19 15.77 5.03 8.04
N ILE A 20 15.22 5.16 6.83
CA ILE A 20 14.78 4.02 6.01
C ILE A 20 15.91 3.00 5.85
N ARG A 21 17.12 3.46 5.52
CA ARG A 21 18.27 2.58 5.32
C ARG A 21 18.75 1.94 6.62
N LYS A 22 18.79 2.70 7.73
CA LYS A 22 19.16 2.21 9.08
C LYS A 22 18.20 1.12 9.56
N LEU A 23 16.90 1.25 9.30
CA LEU A 23 15.88 0.25 9.64
C LEU A 23 15.94 -1.02 8.76
N GLY A 24 16.82 -1.04 7.76
CA GLY A 24 17.08 -2.21 6.93
C GLY A 24 16.23 -2.31 5.67
N PHE A 25 15.45 -1.27 5.33
CA PHE A 25 14.74 -1.23 4.06
C PHE A 25 15.71 -0.96 2.91
N ARG A 26 15.53 -1.70 1.81
CA ARG A 26 16.25 -1.48 0.53
C ARG A 26 15.34 -0.97 -0.57
N ARG A 27 14.03 -1.09 -0.37
CA ARG A 27 12.98 -0.67 -1.29
C ARG A 27 11.88 0.00 -0.50
N VAL A 28 11.32 1.08 -1.04
CA VAL A 28 10.17 1.78 -0.48
C VAL A 28 9.20 2.20 -1.57
N VAL A 29 7.93 2.32 -1.20
CA VAL A 29 6.86 2.84 -2.06
C VAL A 29 6.37 4.15 -1.46
N VAL A 30 6.31 5.19 -2.28
CA VAL A 30 6.17 6.58 -1.83
C VAL A 30 4.99 7.25 -2.50
N SER A 31 4.13 7.92 -1.73
CA SER A 31 3.10 8.83 -2.25
C SER A 31 3.50 10.28 -2.04
N SER A 32 3.23 11.11 -3.04
CA SER A 32 3.36 12.57 -2.98
C SER A 32 2.38 13.21 -3.97
N MET A 33 1.70 14.26 -3.54
CA MET A 33 0.88 15.13 -4.39
C MET A 33 1.77 15.98 -5.32
N ASP A 34 3.01 16.25 -4.92
CA ASP A 34 4.02 16.91 -5.74
C ASP A 34 4.89 15.86 -6.46
N LYS A 35 4.73 15.78 -7.79
CA LYS A 35 5.52 14.90 -8.65
C LYS A 35 7.01 15.27 -8.67
N ALA A 36 7.35 16.56 -8.60
CA ALA A 36 8.75 16.98 -8.58
C ALA A 36 9.44 16.51 -7.31
N ARG A 37 8.76 16.63 -6.16
CA ARG A 37 9.22 16.11 -4.86
C ARG A 37 9.41 14.59 -4.88
N LEU A 38 8.50 13.84 -5.51
CA LEU A 38 8.65 12.39 -5.67
C LEU A 38 9.89 12.03 -6.50
N GLU A 39 10.10 12.71 -7.63
CA GLU A 39 11.25 12.45 -8.50
C GLU A 39 12.59 12.86 -7.87
N GLU A 40 12.60 13.93 -7.07
CA GLU A 40 13.75 14.30 -6.24
C GLU A 40 14.06 13.19 -5.22
N PHE A 41 13.05 12.71 -4.49
CA PHE A 41 13.21 11.65 -3.51
C PHE A 41 13.70 10.34 -4.15
N LYS A 42 13.22 10.01 -5.36
CA LYS A 42 13.71 8.85 -6.14
C LYS A 42 15.21 8.97 -6.43
N LYS A 43 15.64 10.12 -6.96
CA LYS A 43 17.07 10.38 -7.26
C LYS A 43 17.93 10.35 -6.01
N LEU A 44 17.46 10.96 -4.92
CA LEU A 44 18.18 10.96 -3.66
C LEU A 44 18.29 9.53 -3.09
N GLY A 45 17.24 8.73 -3.22
CA GLY A 45 17.22 7.31 -2.82
C GLY A 45 18.37 6.50 -3.41
N GLU A 46 18.73 6.73 -4.67
CA GLU A 46 19.88 6.06 -5.33
C GLU A 46 21.19 6.28 -4.57
N SER A 47 21.43 7.50 -4.08
CA SER A 47 22.64 7.84 -3.31
C SER A 47 22.68 7.17 -1.93
N PHE A 48 21.53 6.78 -1.38
CA PHE A 48 21.41 6.02 -0.12
C PHE A 48 21.31 4.51 -0.35
N GLY A 49 21.32 4.04 -1.61
CA GLY A 49 21.11 2.64 -1.96
C GLY A 49 19.70 2.13 -1.62
N VAL A 50 18.70 3.01 -1.74
CA VAL A 50 17.28 2.72 -1.51
C VAL A 50 16.54 2.88 -2.84
N GLU A 51 15.92 1.80 -3.30
CA GLU A 51 15.07 1.83 -4.50
C GLU A 51 13.69 2.39 -4.15
N VAL A 52 13.24 3.40 -4.90
CA VAL A 52 12.02 4.14 -4.62
C VAL A 52 11.02 3.96 -5.76
N TYR A 53 9.80 3.55 -5.42
CA TYR A 53 8.68 3.46 -6.37
C TYR A 53 7.59 4.47 -6.02
N GLY A 54 6.92 5.00 -7.04
CA GLY A 54 5.80 5.91 -6.89
C GLY A 54 4.48 5.18 -6.66
N LYS A 55 3.66 5.75 -5.78
CA LYS A 55 2.31 5.30 -5.48
C LYS A 55 1.36 6.47 -5.49
N ILE A 56 0.14 6.20 -5.94
CA ILE A 56 -0.99 7.08 -5.73
C ILE A 56 -2.02 6.46 -4.78
N VAL A 57 -2.54 7.28 -3.88
CA VAL A 57 -3.58 6.91 -2.92
C VAL A 57 -4.84 7.70 -3.27
N LEU A 58 -5.84 7.00 -3.79
CA LEU A 58 -7.12 7.59 -4.18
C LEU A 58 -8.11 7.53 -3.01
N VAL A 59 -8.87 8.61 -2.81
CA VAL A 59 -9.93 8.70 -1.80
C VAL A 59 -11.24 9.13 -2.47
N PRO A 60 -11.80 8.28 -3.35
CA PRO A 60 -12.99 8.65 -4.10
C PRO A 60 -14.23 8.69 -3.21
N GLU A 61 -15.15 9.59 -3.53
CA GLU A 61 -16.44 9.70 -2.84
C GLU A 61 -17.40 8.58 -3.27
N ASP A 62 -17.37 8.22 -4.55
CA ASP A 62 -18.29 7.26 -5.18
C ASP A 62 -17.63 6.47 -6.33
N ARG A 63 -18.40 5.56 -6.94
CA ARG A 63 -17.97 4.78 -8.10
C ARG A 63 -17.58 5.64 -9.32
N PRO A 64 -18.39 6.61 -9.78
CA PRO A 64 -18.00 7.50 -10.87
C PRO A 64 -16.66 8.21 -10.66
N ALA A 65 -16.43 8.78 -9.48
CA ALA A 65 -15.19 9.45 -9.13
C ALA A 65 -14.00 8.48 -9.20
N LEU A 66 -14.12 7.29 -8.59
CA LEU A 66 -13.09 6.25 -8.67
C LEU A 66 -12.74 5.90 -10.13
N LEU A 67 -13.75 5.64 -10.97
CA LEU A 67 -13.51 5.24 -12.36
C LEU A 67 -12.89 6.36 -13.19
N LYS A 68 -13.22 7.63 -12.89
CA LYS A 68 -12.61 8.81 -13.51
C LYS A 68 -11.13 8.91 -13.12
N ASP A 69 -10.81 8.81 -11.83
CA ASP A 69 -9.43 8.88 -11.34
C ASP A 69 -8.55 7.75 -11.87
N LEU A 70 -9.07 6.52 -11.88
CA LEU A 70 -8.33 5.38 -12.44
C LEU A 70 -8.08 5.48 -13.95
N ARG A 71 -8.90 6.26 -14.68
CA ARG A 71 -8.70 6.48 -16.12
C ARG A 71 -7.67 7.58 -16.36
N SER A 72 -7.71 8.68 -15.60
CA SER A 72 -6.82 9.81 -15.79
C SER A 72 -5.39 9.52 -15.37
N ARG A 73 -5.18 8.71 -14.33
CA ARG A 73 -3.86 8.46 -13.72
C ARG A 73 -3.20 7.16 -14.21
N ARG A 74 -3.71 6.57 -15.29
CA ARG A 74 -3.24 5.28 -15.80
C ARG A 74 -1.81 5.42 -16.31
N GLY A 75 -0.90 4.63 -15.76
CA GLY A 75 0.49 4.55 -16.22
C GLY A 75 1.41 5.63 -15.63
N GLU A 76 0.90 6.48 -14.74
CA GLU A 76 1.70 7.54 -14.10
C GLU A 76 2.44 7.07 -12.84
N TYR A 77 1.95 6.01 -12.20
CA TYR A 77 2.46 5.50 -10.93
C TYR A 77 2.63 3.98 -11.01
N GLU A 78 3.64 3.46 -10.29
CA GLU A 78 3.92 2.04 -10.18
C GLU A 78 2.90 1.32 -9.29
N VAL A 79 2.27 2.01 -8.35
CA VAL A 79 1.24 1.44 -7.46
C VAL A 79 0.01 2.35 -7.36
N VAL A 80 -1.17 1.73 -7.37
CA VAL A 80 -2.45 2.39 -7.13
C VAL A 80 -3.14 1.78 -5.91
N SER A 81 -3.34 2.59 -4.87
CA SER A 81 -4.09 2.22 -3.67
C SER A 81 -5.39 3.02 -3.59
N VAL A 82 -6.44 2.41 -3.04
CA VAL A 82 -7.73 3.08 -2.86
C VAL A 82 -8.18 2.99 -1.39
N ILE A 83 -8.39 4.14 -0.76
CA ILE A 83 -9.05 4.23 0.55
C ILE A 83 -10.56 4.15 0.32
N CYS A 84 -11.16 3.09 0.87
CA CYS A 84 -12.57 2.77 0.65
C CYS A 84 -13.44 3.23 1.83
N ASN A 85 -14.01 4.43 1.72
CA ASN A 85 -14.89 5.01 2.74
C ASN A 85 -16.30 4.39 2.79
N ASN A 86 -16.73 3.74 1.70
CA ASN A 86 -18.03 3.10 1.59
C ASN A 86 -17.97 1.76 0.85
N LEU A 87 -19.04 0.99 0.95
CA LEU A 87 -19.13 -0.35 0.37
C LEU A 87 -19.09 -0.35 -1.16
N GLU A 88 -19.67 0.65 -1.82
CA GLU A 88 -19.68 0.74 -3.28
C GLU A 88 -18.27 0.91 -3.85
N VAL A 89 -17.49 1.81 -3.25
CA VAL A 89 -16.07 2.04 -3.58
C VAL A 89 -15.25 0.77 -3.30
N ALA A 90 -15.48 0.11 -2.16
CA ALA A 90 -14.80 -1.14 -1.82
C ALA A 90 -15.02 -2.24 -2.87
N LEU A 91 -16.28 -2.51 -3.23
CA LEU A 91 -16.64 -3.53 -4.21
C LEU A 91 -16.20 -3.17 -5.63
N THR A 92 -16.21 -1.89 -5.98
CA THR A 92 -15.72 -1.43 -7.29
C THR A 92 -14.21 -1.58 -7.39
N SER A 93 -13.47 -1.14 -6.37
CA SER A 93 -12.01 -1.28 -6.29
C SER A 93 -11.60 -2.76 -6.34
N ALA A 94 -12.33 -3.61 -5.62
CA ALA A 94 -12.12 -5.06 -5.58
C ALA A 94 -12.20 -5.76 -6.96
N ARG A 95 -12.92 -5.17 -7.91
CA ARG A 95 -13.15 -5.73 -9.26
C ARG A 95 -12.31 -5.07 -10.34
N ASP A 96 -11.70 -3.92 -10.06
CA ASP A 96 -10.93 -3.17 -11.04
C ASP A 96 -9.46 -3.59 -10.99
N SER A 97 -8.96 -4.12 -12.10
CA SER A 97 -7.59 -4.64 -12.19
C SER A 97 -6.49 -3.56 -12.16
N ARG A 98 -6.88 -2.27 -12.18
CA ARG A 98 -5.96 -1.13 -12.05
C ARG A 98 -5.70 -0.76 -10.60
N VAL A 99 -6.46 -1.30 -9.66
CA VAL A 99 -6.21 -1.12 -8.23
C VAL A 99 -5.29 -2.24 -7.76
N ASP A 100 -4.23 -1.91 -7.03
CA ASP A 100 -3.30 -2.91 -6.51
C ASP A 100 -3.61 -3.26 -5.06
N THR A 101 -3.86 -2.23 -4.25
CA THR A 101 -4.23 -2.40 -2.84
C THR A 101 -5.50 -1.64 -2.47
N VAL A 102 -6.26 -2.24 -1.55
CA VAL A 102 -7.43 -1.63 -0.93
C VAL A 102 -7.10 -1.34 0.52
N ILE A 103 -7.44 -0.13 0.94
CA ILE A 103 -7.26 0.34 2.31
C ILE A 103 -8.65 0.61 2.89
N PHE A 104 -8.95 -0.01 4.03
CA PHE A 104 -10.15 0.30 4.79
C PHE A 104 -9.79 1.29 5.90
N PRO A 105 -10.43 2.47 5.98
CA PRO A 105 -10.12 3.41 7.05
C PRO A 105 -10.70 2.93 8.39
N PRO A 106 -10.05 3.26 9.51
CA PRO A 106 -10.66 3.18 10.84
C PRO A 106 -12.00 3.93 10.84
N GLY A 107 -13.01 3.38 11.52
CA GLY A 107 -14.34 3.98 11.58
C GLY A 107 -15.20 3.83 10.31
N LYS A 108 -14.79 2.98 9.34
CA LYS A 108 -15.62 2.69 8.13
C LYS A 108 -17.06 2.33 8.49
N LYS A 109 -18.01 2.82 7.68
CA LYS A 109 -19.47 2.65 7.92
C LYS A 109 -20.06 1.35 7.36
N PHE A 110 -19.25 0.37 6.95
CA PHE A 110 -19.70 -0.91 6.41
C PHE A 110 -18.94 -2.08 7.04
N ARG A 111 -19.54 -3.27 7.00
CA ARG A 111 -18.95 -4.51 7.54
C ARG A 111 -18.25 -5.31 6.43
N ILE A 112 -17.16 -5.97 6.77
CA ILE A 112 -16.48 -6.97 5.94
C ILE A 112 -17.07 -8.33 6.35
N ASP A 113 -18.17 -8.70 5.71
CA ASP A 113 -18.74 -10.03 5.89
C ASP A 113 -18.17 -11.04 4.88
N LYS A 114 -18.68 -12.27 4.90
CA LYS A 114 -18.26 -13.33 3.96
C LYS A 114 -18.49 -12.95 2.50
N GLY A 115 -19.55 -12.19 2.20
CA GLY A 115 -19.89 -11.76 0.84
C GLY A 115 -18.92 -10.71 0.33
N VAL A 116 -18.66 -9.67 1.13
CA VAL A 116 -17.65 -8.65 0.81
C VAL A 116 -16.27 -9.29 0.65
N ALA A 117 -15.91 -10.18 1.57
CA ALA A 117 -14.64 -10.90 1.53
C ALA A 117 -14.46 -11.79 0.31
N ALA A 118 -15.53 -12.32 -0.28
CA ALA A 118 -15.45 -13.14 -1.48
C ALA A 118 -15.17 -12.31 -2.75
N VAL A 119 -15.47 -11.00 -2.72
CA VAL A 119 -15.28 -10.11 -3.86
C VAL A 119 -13.89 -9.48 -3.87
N ILE A 120 -13.32 -9.22 -2.70
CA ILE A 120 -12.00 -8.59 -2.55
C ILE A 120 -10.90 -9.56 -3.01
N LYS A 121 -10.29 -9.25 -4.16
CA LYS A 121 -9.15 -9.99 -4.72
C LYS A 121 -7.83 -9.23 -4.63
N ASN A 122 -7.89 -7.93 -4.41
CA ASN A 122 -6.72 -7.06 -4.27
C ASN A 122 -6.12 -7.24 -2.88
N SER A 123 -4.82 -6.95 -2.74
CA SER A 123 -4.18 -7.01 -1.43
C SER A 123 -4.81 -5.96 -0.51
N ILE A 124 -5.05 -6.32 0.74
CA ILE A 124 -5.44 -5.36 1.77
C ILE A 124 -4.19 -4.74 2.34
N GLU A 125 -4.16 -3.42 2.41
CA GLU A 125 -3.09 -2.69 3.07
C GLU A 125 -3.56 -2.15 4.42
N LEU A 126 -2.75 -2.40 5.46
CA LEU A 126 -2.95 -1.94 6.83
C LEU A 126 -1.87 -0.90 7.19
N PRO A 127 -2.20 0.40 7.12
CA PRO A 127 -1.32 1.49 7.54
C PRO A 127 -1.03 1.46 9.06
N PHE A 128 0.20 1.18 9.44
CA PHE A 128 0.63 1.08 10.84
C PHE A 128 0.54 2.40 11.59
N ARG A 129 0.63 3.55 10.90
CA ARG A 129 0.41 4.87 11.50
C ARG A 129 -0.91 4.96 12.28
N TRP A 130 -1.97 4.29 11.81
CA TRP A 130 -3.27 4.26 12.51
C TRP A 130 -3.26 3.48 13.82
N LEU A 131 -2.25 2.64 14.07
CA LEU A 131 -2.03 2.04 15.38
C LEU A 131 -1.35 3.04 16.33
N VAL A 132 -0.45 3.87 15.80
CA VAL A 132 0.33 4.83 16.58
C VAL A 132 -0.53 6.03 17.00
N ASP A 133 -1.41 6.51 16.11
CA ASP A 133 -2.33 7.61 16.36
C ASP A 133 -3.43 7.22 17.36
N GLU A 134 -3.51 7.94 18.49
CA GLU A 134 -4.44 7.67 19.58
C GLU A 134 -5.91 7.78 19.16
N THR A 135 -6.21 8.64 18.19
CA THR A 135 -7.59 8.88 17.74
C THR A 135 -8.13 7.71 16.92
N THR A 136 -7.26 7.00 16.20
CA THR A 136 -7.62 5.91 15.30
C THR A 136 -7.29 4.53 15.86
N ARG A 137 -6.36 4.42 16.82
CA ARG A 137 -5.83 3.16 17.37
C ARG A 137 -6.88 2.10 17.68
N ARG A 138 -7.93 2.48 18.41
CA ARG A 138 -8.97 1.53 18.85
C ARG A 138 -9.74 0.94 17.66
N GLU A 139 -10.09 1.79 16.72
CA GLU A 139 -10.85 1.40 15.54
C GLU A 139 -9.96 0.64 14.55
N PHE A 140 -8.69 1.02 14.44
CA PHE A 140 -7.70 0.32 13.64
C PHE A 140 -7.47 -1.11 14.13
N ILE A 141 -7.32 -1.33 15.45
CA ILE A 141 -7.17 -2.69 16.00
C ILE A 141 -8.39 -3.55 15.65
N ARG A 142 -9.61 -3.01 15.81
CA ARG A 142 -10.85 -3.72 15.44
C ARG A 142 -10.88 -4.06 13.96
N LEU A 143 -10.50 -3.11 13.11
CA LEU A 143 -10.40 -3.32 11.67
C LEU A 143 -9.37 -4.39 11.32
N ALA A 144 -8.18 -4.35 11.91
CA ALA A 144 -7.12 -5.31 11.63
C ALA A 144 -7.56 -6.74 12.01
N PHE A 145 -8.23 -6.89 13.17
CA PHE A 145 -8.88 -8.16 13.54
C PHE A 145 -9.94 -8.59 12.52
N GLU A 146 -10.79 -7.68 12.05
CA GLU A 146 -11.82 -7.98 11.05
C GLU A 146 -11.19 -8.45 9.72
N VAL A 147 -10.13 -7.76 9.26
CA VAL A 147 -9.36 -8.11 8.06
C VAL A 147 -8.74 -9.50 8.20
N VAL A 148 -8.04 -9.77 9.31
CA VAL A 148 -7.42 -11.09 9.53
C VAL A 148 -8.50 -12.19 9.59
N ASN A 149 -9.60 -11.98 10.32
CA ASN A 149 -10.63 -13.00 10.46
C ASN A 149 -11.41 -13.31 9.17
N HIS A 150 -11.59 -12.32 8.28
CA HIS A 150 -12.47 -12.48 7.11
C HIS A 150 -11.76 -12.56 5.77
N LEU A 151 -10.56 -11.98 5.65
CA LEU A 151 -9.83 -11.82 4.39
C LEU A 151 -8.54 -12.63 4.34
N PHE A 152 -7.94 -12.97 5.48
CA PHE A 152 -6.78 -13.87 5.50
C PHE A 152 -7.13 -15.21 4.84
N GLY A 153 -6.21 -15.73 4.02
CA GLY A 153 -6.39 -16.95 3.23
C GLY A 153 -7.23 -16.76 1.95
N LYS A 154 -7.90 -15.61 1.76
CA LYS A 154 -8.62 -15.27 0.52
C LYS A 154 -7.88 -14.25 -0.33
N THR A 155 -7.22 -13.30 0.33
CA THR A 155 -6.36 -12.30 -0.29
C THR A 155 -5.11 -12.08 0.55
N SER A 156 -4.10 -11.45 -0.04
CA SER A 156 -2.88 -11.02 0.64
C SER A 156 -3.14 -9.80 1.52
N ILE A 157 -2.38 -9.72 2.61
CA ILE A 157 -2.37 -8.57 3.52
C ILE A 157 -0.96 -7.97 3.48
N ILE A 158 -0.89 -6.65 3.44
CA ILE A 158 0.33 -5.84 3.49
C ILE A 158 0.24 -4.96 4.71
N VAL A 159 1.34 -4.84 5.45
CA VAL A 159 1.49 -3.81 6.48
C VAL A 159 2.47 -2.78 5.95
N SER A 160 2.09 -1.51 5.98
CA SER A 160 2.93 -0.37 5.58
C SER A 160 3.08 0.57 6.76
N SER A 161 4.15 1.36 6.84
CA SER A 161 4.24 2.35 7.92
C SER A 161 3.20 3.46 7.72
N SER A 162 3.00 3.91 6.48
CA SER A 162 2.31 5.16 6.13
C SER A 162 2.93 6.35 6.87
N ALA A 163 4.23 6.28 7.16
CA ALA A 163 4.97 7.32 7.86
C ALA A 163 5.09 8.57 7.00
N SER A 164 4.87 9.74 7.60
CA SER A 164 5.21 11.03 7.00
C SER A 164 6.46 11.65 7.61
N ARG A 165 6.96 11.07 8.70
CA ARG A 165 8.13 11.54 9.45
C ARG A 165 9.05 10.37 9.81
N PRO A 166 10.37 10.60 9.98
CA PRO A 166 11.31 9.52 10.29
C PRO A 166 10.96 8.75 11.58
N LEU A 167 10.48 9.44 12.62
CA LEU A 167 10.11 8.83 13.91
C LEU A 167 8.87 7.91 13.86
N GLU A 168 8.12 7.97 12.77
CA GLU A 168 6.94 7.12 12.55
C GLU A 168 7.28 5.81 11.83
N LEU A 169 8.48 5.73 11.26
CA LEU A 169 8.97 4.51 10.62
C LEU A 169 9.11 3.39 11.65
N ARG A 170 8.93 2.15 11.19
CA ARG A 170 9.16 0.93 11.96
C ARG A 170 9.93 -0.04 11.09
N SER A 171 10.80 -0.84 11.70
CA SER A 171 11.53 -1.88 10.98
C SER A 171 10.56 -2.91 10.37
N PRO A 172 10.98 -3.68 9.35
CA PRO A 172 10.15 -4.74 8.78
C PRO A 172 9.56 -5.71 9.82
N PHE A 173 10.35 -6.08 10.84
CA PHE A 173 9.92 -6.98 11.90
C PHE A 173 8.86 -6.36 12.82
N GLU A 174 8.98 -5.07 13.12
CA GLU A 174 7.98 -4.35 13.92
C GLU A 174 6.68 -4.20 13.14
N LEU A 175 6.74 -3.88 11.85
CA LEU A 175 5.55 -3.84 10.99
C LEU A 175 4.88 -5.21 10.91
N SER A 176 5.63 -6.29 10.68
CA SER A 176 5.06 -7.64 10.59
C SER A 176 4.45 -8.12 11.91
N SER A 177 4.99 -7.67 13.06
CA SER A 177 4.51 -8.07 14.38
C SER A 177 3.03 -7.79 14.61
N LEU A 178 2.44 -6.80 13.92
CA LEU A 178 1.01 -6.55 13.94
C LEU A 178 0.22 -7.82 13.58
N LEU A 179 0.64 -8.53 12.53
CA LEU A 179 -0.05 -9.74 12.07
C LEU A 179 0.26 -10.96 12.95
N GLU A 180 1.46 -11.02 13.52
CA GLU A 180 1.84 -12.07 14.48
C GLU A 180 0.96 -12.00 15.75
N VAL A 181 0.76 -10.79 16.28
CA VAL A 181 -0.12 -10.55 17.44
C VAL A 181 -1.58 -10.89 17.12
N LEU A 182 -2.00 -10.74 15.87
CA LEU A 182 -3.34 -11.12 15.40
C LEU A 182 -3.47 -12.63 15.10
N GLY A 183 -2.42 -13.43 15.36
CA GLY A 183 -2.45 -14.89 15.30
C GLY A 183 -1.95 -15.50 13.99
N LEU A 184 -1.30 -14.72 13.12
CA LEU A 184 -0.65 -15.27 11.92
C LEU A 184 0.74 -15.85 12.25
N ASP A 185 1.15 -16.87 11.51
CA ASP A 185 2.51 -17.40 11.59
C ASP A 185 3.54 -16.33 11.23
N ARG A 186 4.70 -16.36 11.88
CA ARG A 186 5.77 -15.38 11.67
C ARG A 186 6.21 -15.25 10.22
N ASN A 187 6.31 -16.37 9.48
CA ASN A 187 6.73 -16.31 8.07
C ASN A 187 5.66 -15.63 7.21
N VAL A 188 4.40 -15.95 7.46
CA VAL A 188 3.25 -15.32 6.81
C VAL A 188 3.17 -13.82 7.12
N ALA A 189 3.42 -13.44 8.37
CA ALA A 189 3.48 -12.05 8.78
C ALA A 189 4.63 -11.31 8.08
N LEU A 190 5.82 -11.92 7.99
CA LEU A 190 6.96 -11.34 7.29
C LEU A 190 6.73 -11.19 5.79
N ASP A 191 5.97 -12.08 5.16
CA ASP A 191 5.61 -11.96 3.75
C ASP A 191 4.83 -10.66 3.45
N SER A 192 4.06 -10.14 4.43
CA SER A 192 3.29 -8.89 4.29
C SER A 192 4.15 -7.65 4.08
N VAL A 193 5.43 -7.69 4.47
CA VAL A 193 6.39 -6.59 4.34
C VAL A 193 7.55 -6.95 3.39
N SER A 194 7.51 -8.12 2.75
CA SER A 194 8.59 -8.61 1.89
C SER A 194 8.07 -9.17 0.57
N THR A 195 7.70 -10.45 0.53
CA THR A 195 7.33 -11.18 -0.68
C THR A 195 6.10 -10.59 -1.37
N ILE A 196 5.03 -10.31 -0.62
CA ILE A 196 3.77 -9.80 -1.17
C ILE A 196 3.96 -8.44 -1.85
N PRO A 197 4.48 -7.39 -1.16
CA PRO A 197 4.66 -6.10 -1.80
C PRO A 197 5.69 -6.14 -2.94
N GLY A 198 6.74 -6.98 -2.85
CA GLY A 198 7.71 -7.16 -3.93
C GLY A 198 7.06 -7.69 -5.22
N ARG A 199 6.20 -8.70 -5.12
CA ARG A 199 5.47 -9.27 -6.27
C ARG A 199 4.53 -8.26 -6.94
N ILE A 200 3.91 -7.37 -6.16
CA ILE A 200 3.05 -6.31 -6.72
C ILE A 200 3.89 -5.37 -7.57
N ILE A 201 5.02 -4.89 -7.06
CA ILE A 201 5.92 -4.01 -7.79
C ILE A 201 6.43 -4.66 -9.07
N GLU A 202 6.95 -5.89 -8.99
CA GLU A 202 7.45 -6.61 -10.17
C GLU A 202 6.36 -6.75 -11.23
N THR A 203 5.15 -7.12 -10.83
CA THR A 203 4.00 -7.25 -11.73
C THR A 203 3.65 -5.91 -12.38
N ASN A 204 3.72 -4.82 -11.63
CA ASN A 204 3.33 -3.50 -12.13
C ASN A 204 4.39 -2.86 -13.02
N LEU A 205 5.67 -3.01 -12.69
CA LEU A 205 6.76 -2.61 -13.58
C LEU A 205 6.67 -3.32 -14.93
N LEU A 206 6.31 -4.62 -14.93
CA LEU A 206 6.03 -5.34 -16.17
C LEU A 206 4.87 -4.72 -16.95
N LYS A 207 3.76 -4.34 -16.29
CA LYS A 207 2.61 -3.68 -16.96
C LYS A 207 2.95 -2.30 -17.53
N LEU A 208 3.92 -1.60 -16.93
CA LEU A 208 4.39 -0.28 -17.37
C LEU A 208 5.47 -0.35 -18.46
N SER A 209 6.08 -1.52 -18.64
CA SER A 209 7.09 -1.73 -19.68
C SER A 209 6.53 -1.46 -21.09
N PRO A 210 7.30 -0.83 -21.99
CA PRO A 210 6.94 -0.68 -23.41
C PRO A 210 6.70 -2.03 -24.12
N SER A 211 7.23 -3.12 -23.58
CA SER A 211 7.03 -4.47 -24.11
C SER A 211 5.68 -5.08 -23.73
N TYR A 212 4.92 -4.49 -22.82
CA TYR A 212 3.65 -5.05 -22.36
C TYR A 212 2.51 -4.74 -23.32
N VAL A 213 1.85 -5.78 -23.83
CA VAL A 213 0.71 -5.65 -24.75
C VAL A 213 -0.60 -5.94 -24.02
N ALA A 214 -0.66 -7.08 -23.35
CA ALA A 214 -1.82 -7.55 -22.59
C ALA A 214 -1.37 -8.54 -21.51
N ARG A 215 -2.29 -8.94 -20.62
CA ARG A 215 -1.98 -9.90 -19.55
C ARG A 215 -1.48 -11.21 -20.16
N GLY A 216 -0.25 -11.59 -19.83
CA GLY A 216 0.41 -12.80 -20.35
C GLY A 216 1.02 -12.65 -21.75
N VAL A 217 1.01 -11.44 -22.33
CA VAL A 217 1.55 -11.16 -23.67
C VAL A 217 2.57 -10.03 -23.60
N LEU A 218 3.82 -10.38 -23.88
CA LEU A 218 4.92 -9.44 -24.06
C LEU A 218 5.32 -9.39 -25.54
N ARG A 219 5.54 -8.19 -26.06
CA ARG A 219 6.17 -7.99 -27.36
C ARG A 219 7.65 -8.35 -27.23
N VAL A 220 8.04 -9.44 -27.88
CA VAL A 220 9.46 -9.77 -28.09
C VAL A 220 9.91 -8.97 -29.30
N GLY A 221 10.93 -8.13 -29.09
CA GLY A 221 11.65 -7.44 -30.17
C GLY A 221 12.68 -8.38 -30.78
#